data_AF-A0A7V7ZI50-F1
#
_entry.id   AF-A0A7V7ZI50-F1
#
_cell.length_a   1.000
_cell.length_b   1.000
_cell.length_c   1.000
_cell.angle_alpha   90.00
_cell.angle_beta   90.00
_cell.angle_gamma   90.00
#
_symmetry.space_group_name_H-M   'P 1'
#
loop_
_entity.id
_entity.type
_entity.pdbx_description
1 polymer ?
#
loop_
_entity_poly.entity_id
_entity_poly.type
_entity_poly.pdbx_seq_one_letter_code
_entity_poly.pdbx_strand_id
1 'polypeptide(L)'
;MGRNAIRVLLAVAVLITSAALIRVADAHGSMLTPISRVYACYLEGPESPDTMACRDAIAQGGTQPLYDWNEVNISNASGNHRALIPDGKLCSAGRAKYAAFDEPRLDWATTMMPTSGNYTFLYSAYVPHNQGMFELYVTKDSYDPLQPLKWSDLEDTPFLTVEQPPVVDGNYVMTGPLPTGKSGHHVIYAIWQRHDSGEAFYSCSDVWFGSQPTPTPTVAPACTAAPWSSSQVYQTGDMVAYNGIEWVAKWSNSATAPSTAGIVNPWGMLRYCQVGGPTATPGAATATPAATRTATPLPSATGGPTSAATATRTATPTAIRTATATGTATPTAIRTATVPPATPTAIRTFTPTPASGAACQVTYVANQWETGFTATVTVKNTGASAISGWTLAWSFPGNQQVTNAWNATVAQTGASAVATNASWNGAIASGGSTSFGFQATFSGANAAPASFTLNGAACTIAP
;
A
#
# COMPACT_ATOMS: atom_id res chain seq x y z
N MET A 1 12.78 -64.03 -60.60
CA MET A 1 13.60 -62.87 -61.04
C MET A 1 12.76 -61.61 -60.80
N GLY A 2 13.24 -60.49 -60.27
CA GLY A 2 14.56 -60.13 -59.72
C GLY A 2 14.40 -59.10 -58.58
N ARG A 3 15.51 -58.53 -58.06
CA ARG A 3 15.51 -57.64 -56.88
C ARG A 3 15.38 -56.15 -57.24
N ASN A 4 15.05 -55.35 -56.22
CA ASN A 4 15.24 -53.89 -56.01
C ASN A 4 13.97 -53.03 -56.16
N ALA A 5 13.77 -51.94 -55.38
CA ALA A 5 14.12 -51.61 -53.99
C ALA A 5 13.50 -50.24 -53.64
N ILE A 6 12.91 -50.11 -52.44
CA ILE A 6 12.73 -48.86 -51.67
C ILE A 6 12.13 -47.63 -52.39
N ARG A 7 10.89 -47.28 -52.01
CA ARG A 7 10.52 -45.93 -51.54
C ARG A 7 9.36 -46.02 -50.55
N VAL A 8 9.44 -45.25 -49.48
CA VAL A 8 8.51 -45.23 -48.33
C VAL A 8 7.90 -43.83 -48.22
N LEU A 9 6.90 -43.67 -47.35
CA LEU A 9 6.15 -42.44 -47.01
C LEU A 9 5.02 -42.05 -47.99
N LEU A 10 3.87 -41.56 -47.51
CA LEU A 10 3.15 -41.88 -46.25
C LEU A 10 1.69 -41.41 -46.41
N ALA A 11 0.72 -42.22 -46.02
CA ALA A 11 -0.70 -41.90 -46.15
C ALA A 11 -1.34 -41.55 -44.78
N VAL A 12 -1.35 -40.26 -44.44
CA VAL A 12 -2.24 -39.69 -43.41
C VAL A 12 -2.77 -38.35 -43.91
N ALA A 13 -4.03 -38.30 -44.33
CA ALA A 13 -4.72 -37.03 -44.58
C ALA A 13 -5.11 -36.43 -43.23
N VAL A 14 -4.37 -35.42 -42.76
CA VAL A 14 -4.67 -34.76 -41.49
C VAL A 14 -5.92 -33.90 -41.65
N LEU A 15 -7.03 -34.37 -41.05
CA LEU A 15 -8.18 -33.54 -40.74
C LEU A 15 -7.75 -32.50 -39.69
N ILE A 16 -7.32 -31.32 -40.16
CA ILE A 16 -7.09 -30.17 -39.29
C ILE A 16 -8.46 -29.67 -38.83
N THR A 17 -8.94 -30.23 -37.71
CA THR A 17 -10.03 -29.62 -36.96
C THR A 17 -9.52 -28.29 -36.43
N SER A 18 -9.96 -27.19 -37.03
CA SER A 18 -9.73 -25.82 -36.57
C SER A 18 -10.49 -25.55 -35.27
N ALA A 19 -10.09 -26.24 -34.20
CA ALA A 19 -10.43 -25.88 -32.84
C ALA A 19 -9.77 -24.51 -32.59
N ALA A 20 -10.56 -23.45 -32.74
CA ALA A 20 -10.16 -22.13 -32.33
C ALA A 20 -9.91 -22.18 -30.82
N LEU A 21 -8.64 -22.27 -30.44
CA LEU A 21 -8.22 -22.11 -29.05
C LEU A 21 -8.56 -20.67 -28.66
N ILE A 22 -9.75 -20.50 -28.08
CA ILE A 22 -10.08 -19.33 -27.28
C ILE A 22 -9.10 -19.34 -26.12
N ARG A 23 -7.95 -18.69 -26.34
CA ARG A 23 -7.06 -18.32 -25.24
C ARG A 23 -7.85 -17.32 -24.42
N VAL A 24 -8.46 -17.81 -23.34
CA VAL A 24 -8.83 -16.96 -22.21
C VAL A 24 -7.51 -16.38 -21.73
N ALA A 25 -7.20 -15.18 -22.23
CA ALA A 25 -6.07 -14.42 -21.74
C ALA A 25 -6.46 -13.98 -20.33
N ASP A 26 -5.67 -14.47 -19.39
CA ASP A 26 -6.01 -14.56 -17.99
C ASP A 26 -5.56 -13.27 -17.32
N ALA A 27 -6.49 -12.34 -17.13
CA ALA A 27 -6.19 -11.03 -16.56
C ALA A 27 -5.74 -11.22 -15.12
N HIS A 28 -4.78 -10.40 -14.69
CA HIS A 28 -4.17 -10.58 -13.37
C HIS A 28 -3.62 -9.25 -12.86
N GLY A 29 -3.95 -8.92 -11.60
CA GLY A 29 -3.44 -7.75 -10.92
C GLY A 29 -4.06 -7.49 -9.56
N SER A 30 -3.51 -6.50 -8.85
CA SER A 30 -4.03 -5.94 -7.61
C SER A 30 -3.50 -4.51 -7.43
N MET A 31 -4.02 -3.75 -6.47
CA MET A 31 -3.52 -2.40 -6.18
C MET A 31 -2.10 -2.44 -5.60
N LEU A 32 -1.20 -1.65 -6.21
CA LEU A 32 0.17 -1.45 -5.77
C LEU A 32 0.32 -0.15 -4.96
N THR A 33 -0.48 0.87 -5.26
CA THR A 33 -0.37 2.20 -4.66
C THR A 33 -1.74 2.87 -4.63
N PRO A 34 -2.39 3.02 -3.45
CA PRO A 34 -2.03 2.42 -2.16
C PRO A 34 -2.04 0.88 -2.21
N ILE A 35 -1.14 0.24 -1.47
CA ILE A 35 -0.92 -1.21 -1.55
C ILE A 35 -2.14 -2.01 -1.04
N SER A 36 -2.47 -3.11 -1.72
CA SER A 36 -3.56 -4.01 -1.30
C SER A 36 -3.13 -4.96 -0.18
N ARG A 37 -4.10 -5.42 0.64
CA ARG A 37 -3.87 -6.41 1.71
C ARG A 37 -3.13 -7.66 1.21
N VAL A 38 -3.62 -8.23 0.10
CA VAL A 38 -3.08 -9.47 -0.48
C VAL A 38 -1.69 -9.28 -1.08
N TYR A 39 -1.41 -8.14 -1.74
CA TYR A 39 -0.10 -7.89 -2.31
C TYR A 39 0.95 -7.50 -1.25
N ALA A 40 0.56 -6.78 -0.20
CA ALA A 40 1.43 -6.52 0.94
C ALA A 40 1.92 -7.84 1.58
N CYS A 41 1.00 -8.76 1.87
CA CYS A 41 1.36 -10.06 2.43
C CYS A 41 2.15 -10.96 1.47
N TYR A 42 1.98 -10.83 0.15
CA TYR A 42 2.86 -11.47 -0.82
C TYR A 42 4.28 -10.91 -0.78
N LEU A 43 4.45 -9.58 -0.66
CA LEU A 43 5.76 -8.93 -0.56
C LEU A 43 6.51 -9.24 0.75
N GLU A 44 5.80 -9.57 1.83
CA GLU A 44 6.41 -10.10 3.06
C GLU A 44 6.96 -11.53 2.90
N GLY A 45 6.57 -12.26 1.85
CA GLY A 45 7.01 -13.62 1.56
C GLY A 45 6.07 -14.69 2.13
N PRO A 46 5.30 -15.42 1.29
CA PRO A 46 4.20 -16.28 1.76
C PRO A 46 4.60 -17.37 2.78
N GLU A 47 5.80 -17.92 2.70
CA GLU A 47 6.25 -19.00 3.58
C GLU A 47 6.78 -18.52 4.95
N SER A 48 7.05 -17.21 5.10
CA SER A 48 7.53 -16.60 6.35
C SER A 48 7.29 -15.08 6.35
N PRO A 49 6.03 -14.62 6.35
CA PRO A 49 5.70 -13.19 6.43
C PRO A 49 6.21 -12.58 7.73
N ASP A 50 6.26 -11.25 7.81
CA ASP A 50 6.75 -10.53 8.99
C ASP A 50 5.62 -10.15 9.96
N THR A 51 4.53 -9.58 9.46
CA THR A 51 3.43 -9.00 10.27
C THR A 51 2.45 -10.05 10.77
N MET A 52 1.76 -9.74 11.88
CA MET A 52 0.71 -10.60 12.41
C MET A 52 -0.45 -10.75 11.42
N ALA A 53 -0.89 -9.67 10.77
CA ALA A 53 -1.95 -9.72 9.77
C ALA A 53 -1.68 -10.74 8.65
N CYS A 54 -0.46 -10.78 8.13
CA CYS A 54 -0.09 -11.73 7.09
C CYS A 54 0.15 -13.15 7.62
N ARG A 55 0.74 -13.31 8.81
CA ARG A 55 0.84 -14.62 9.50
C ARG A 55 -0.53 -15.25 9.76
N ASP A 56 -1.49 -14.46 10.24
CA ASP A 56 -2.86 -14.91 10.51
C ASP A 56 -3.59 -15.24 9.20
N ALA A 57 -3.40 -14.42 8.15
CA ALA A 57 -3.98 -14.69 6.83
C ALA A 57 -3.52 -16.03 6.24
N ILE A 58 -2.24 -16.36 6.38
CA ILE A 58 -1.67 -17.65 5.99
C ILE A 58 -2.14 -18.79 6.89
N ALA A 59 -2.31 -18.55 8.20
CA ALA A 59 -2.84 -19.57 9.12
C ALA A 59 -4.31 -19.94 8.80
N GLN A 60 -5.07 -19.01 8.20
CA GLN A 60 -6.47 -19.19 7.83
C GLN A 60 -6.67 -19.67 6.38
N GLY A 61 -5.88 -19.16 5.42
CA GLY A 61 -6.02 -19.44 3.98
C GLY A 61 -4.93 -20.28 3.32
N GLY A 62 -3.83 -20.57 4.03
CA GLY A 62 -2.60 -21.13 3.46
C GLY A 62 -1.77 -20.09 2.69
N THR A 63 -0.68 -20.53 2.05
CA THR A 63 0.25 -19.64 1.32
C THR A 63 -0.17 -19.43 -0.14
N GLN A 64 -0.92 -20.35 -0.74
CA GLN A 64 -1.40 -20.27 -2.12
C GLN A 64 -2.16 -18.97 -2.49
N PRO A 65 -3.06 -18.41 -1.65
CA PRO A 65 -3.73 -17.15 -1.95
C PRO A 65 -2.79 -15.95 -2.11
N LEU A 66 -1.58 -16.03 -1.54
CA LEU A 66 -0.56 -15.00 -1.71
C LEU A 66 0.31 -15.24 -2.92
N TYR A 67 0.56 -16.49 -3.33
CA TYR A 67 1.16 -16.76 -4.64
C TYR A 67 0.25 -16.28 -5.77
N ASP A 68 -1.06 -16.41 -5.58
CA ASP A 68 -2.10 -15.98 -6.51
C ASP A 68 -2.69 -14.61 -6.12
N TRP A 69 -1.86 -13.70 -5.59
CA TRP A 69 -2.27 -12.35 -5.11
C TRP A 69 -2.96 -11.48 -6.16
N ASN A 70 -2.75 -11.82 -7.42
CA ASN A 70 -3.20 -11.15 -8.63
C ASN A 70 -4.54 -11.70 -9.17
N GLU A 71 -5.10 -12.74 -8.55
CA GLU A 71 -6.30 -13.48 -9.00
C GLU A 71 -7.51 -13.29 -8.07
N VAL A 72 -7.63 -12.15 -7.37
CA VAL A 72 -8.82 -11.80 -6.57
C VAL A 72 -9.97 -11.36 -7.48
N ASN A 73 -10.51 -12.32 -8.23
CA ASN A 73 -11.48 -12.11 -9.32
C ASN A 73 -12.86 -12.72 -9.07
N ILE A 74 -13.81 -12.40 -9.95
CA ILE A 74 -15.00 -13.20 -10.26
C ILE A 74 -15.13 -13.23 -11.79
N SER A 75 -14.96 -14.41 -12.38
CA SER A 75 -14.86 -14.61 -13.85
C SER A 75 -16.13 -14.30 -14.65
N ASN A 76 -17.27 -14.11 -13.99
CA ASN A 76 -18.56 -13.79 -14.59
C ASN A 76 -19.28 -12.58 -13.93
N ALA A 77 -18.55 -11.73 -13.21
CA ALA A 77 -19.06 -10.54 -12.53
C ALA A 77 -20.05 -9.69 -13.36
N SER A 78 -19.70 -9.37 -14.61
CA SER A 78 -20.53 -8.67 -15.59
C SER A 78 -21.20 -7.38 -15.06
N GLY A 79 -20.48 -6.59 -14.27
CA GLY A 79 -20.97 -5.38 -13.59
C GLY A 79 -21.82 -5.64 -12.33
N ASN A 80 -22.20 -6.89 -12.04
CA ASN A 80 -23.16 -7.26 -10.99
C ASN A 80 -22.51 -7.43 -9.59
N HIS A 81 -21.45 -6.67 -9.31
CA HIS A 81 -20.56 -6.84 -8.14
C HIS A 81 -21.34 -6.94 -6.81
N ARG A 82 -22.28 -6.01 -6.59
CA ARG A 82 -23.05 -5.85 -5.34
C ARG A 82 -24.03 -7.00 -5.06
N ALA A 83 -24.41 -7.79 -6.07
CA ALA A 83 -25.28 -8.95 -5.88
C ALA A 83 -24.52 -10.27 -5.77
N LEU A 84 -23.26 -10.31 -6.25
CA LEU A 84 -22.40 -11.50 -6.24
C LEU A 84 -21.48 -11.56 -5.00
N ILE A 85 -21.17 -10.41 -4.40
CA ILE A 85 -20.28 -10.27 -3.24
C ILE A 85 -21.12 -9.88 -2.01
N PRO A 86 -21.26 -10.77 -1.01
CA PRO A 86 -21.94 -10.44 0.25
C PRO A 86 -21.18 -9.40 1.08
N ASP A 87 -21.90 -8.73 1.98
CA ASP A 87 -21.30 -7.92 3.04
C ASP A 87 -20.35 -8.74 3.92
N GLY A 88 -19.25 -8.13 4.36
CA GLY A 88 -18.16 -8.81 5.08
C GLY A 88 -17.34 -9.76 4.21
N LYS A 89 -17.49 -9.73 2.87
CA LYS A 89 -16.77 -10.57 1.90
C LYS A 89 -16.19 -9.76 0.72
N LEU A 90 -16.09 -8.44 0.86
CA LEU A 90 -15.65 -7.53 -0.21
C LEU A 90 -14.17 -7.74 -0.60
N CYS A 91 -13.29 -7.94 0.38
CA CYS A 91 -11.85 -8.07 0.15
C CYS A 91 -11.44 -9.43 -0.41
N SER A 92 -12.26 -10.46 -0.18
CA SER A 92 -12.12 -11.79 -0.80
C SER A 92 -12.90 -11.97 -2.11
N ALA A 93 -13.68 -10.96 -2.53
CA ALA A 93 -14.67 -11.07 -3.61
C ALA A 93 -15.64 -12.27 -3.43
N GLY A 94 -16.01 -12.60 -2.18
CA GLY A 94 -16.83 -13.78 -1.87
C GLY A 94 -16.11 -15.13 -1.98
N ARG A 95 -14.84 -15.18 -2.40
CA ARG A 95 -14.12 -16.43 -2.64
C ARG A 95 -13.44 -16.94 -1.37
N ALA A 96 -13.78 -18.16 -0.97
CA ALA A 96 -13.18 -18.84 0.20
C ALA A 96 -11.64 -18.85 0.17
N LYS A 97 -11.02 -18.92 -1.02
CA LYS A 97 -9.56 -18.80 -1.26
C LYS A 97 -8.96 -17.55 -0.60
N TYR A 98 -9.67 -16.44 -0.58
CA TYR A 98 -9.19 -15.13 -0.10
C TYR A 98 -9.89 -14.66 1.18
N ALA A 99 -10.69 -15.52 1.84
CA ALA A 99 -11.57 -15.13 2.95
C ALA A 99 -10.84 -14.44 4.12
N ALA A 100 -9.55 -14.75 4.32
CA ALA A 100 -8.73 -14.18 5.37
C ALA A 100 -8.39 -12.68 5.18
N PHE A 101 -8.53 -12.14 3.96
CA PHE A 101 -8.34 -10.71 3.71
C PHE A 101 -9.58 -9.88 4.04
N ASP A 102 -10.70 -10.52 4.40
CA ASP A 102 -11.88 -9.82 4.94
C ASP A 102 -11.78 -9.52 6.45
N GLU A 103 -10.80 -10.09 7.15
CA GLU A 103 -10.71 -10.00 8.61
C GLU A 103 -10.59 -8.54 9.10
N PRO A 104 -11.43 -8.11 10.06
CA PRO A 104 -11.49 -6.71 10.51
C PRO A 104 -10.45 -6.44 11.60
N ARG A 105 -9.40 -5.69 11.25
CA ARG A 105 -8.25 -5.42 12.11
C ARG A 105 -7.54 -4.12 11.73
N LEU A 106 -6.82 -3.55 12.69
CA LEU A 106 -6.13 -2.26 12.60
C LEU A 106 -4.64 -2.34 12.21
N ASP A 107 -4.09 -3.56 12.08
CA ASP A 107 -2.68 -3.85 11.78
C ASP A 107 -2.46 -4.37 10.34
N TRP A 108 -3.42 -4.17 9.43
CA TRP A 108 -3.19 -4.31 7.98
C TRP A 108 -2.18 -3.24 7.49
N ALA A 109 -1.45 -3.57 6.42
CA ALA A 109 -0.47 -2.69 5.80
C ALA A 109 -1.12 -1.39 5.26
N THR A 110 -1.02 -0.30 6.03
CA THR A 110 -1.76 0.95 5.79
C THR A 110 -0.91 1.97 5.02
N THR A 111 -1.40 2.44 3.87
CA THR A 111 -0.71 3.50 3.09
C THR A 111 -1.10 4.90 3.61
N MET A 112 -0.11 5.76 3.88
CA MET A 112 -0.37 7.17 4.22
C MET A 112 -0.77 7.97 2.97
N MET A 113 -1.92 8.65 3.01
CA MET A 113 -2.52 9.37 1.88
C MET A 113 -2.61 10.88 2.15
N PRO A 114 -2.33 11.74 1.15
CA PRO A 114 -2.67 13.16 1.23
C PRO A 114 -4.19 13.35 1.37
N THR A 115 -4.64 14.44 1.98
CA THR A 115 -6.06 14.76 2.19
C THR A 115 -6.73 15.49 1.03
N SER A 116 -5.95 15.90 0.01
CA SER A 116 -6.43 16.72 -1.09
C SER A 116 -5.44 16.74 -2.26
N GLY A 117 -5.91 17.18 -3.42
CA GLY A 117 -5.14 17.21 -4.67
C GLY A 117 -5.30 15.93 -5.49
N ASN A 118 -4.44 15.77 -6.49
CA ASN A 118 -4.39 14.57 -7.32
C ASN A 118 -3.38 13.56 -6.78
N TYR A 119 -3.66 12.28 -7.01
CA TYR A 119 -2.80 11.16 -6.66
C TYR A 119 -2.69 10.20 -7.85
N THR A 120 -1.55 9.53 -7.98
CA THR A 120 -1.33 8.50 -9.00
C THR A 120 -1.55 7.14 -8.38
N PHE A 121 -2.71 6.56 -8.65
CA PHE A 121 -3.06 5.20 -8.26
C PHE A 121 -2.41 4.22 -9.25
N LEU A 122 -1.78 3.16 -8.72
CA LEU A 122 -1.14 2.11 -9.53
C LEU A 122 -1.79 0.76 -9.25
N TYR A 123 -2.20 0.08 -10.32
CA TYR A 123 -2.72 -1.28 -10.29
C TYR A 123 -1.84 -2.15 -11.20
N SER A 124 -1.40 -3.31 -10.72
CA SER A 124 -0.49 -4.17 -11.51
C SER A 124 -1.21 -4.70 -12.75
N ALA A 125 -0.57 -4.60 -13.91
CA ALA A 125 -1.03 -5.21 -15.16
C ALA A 125 -0.18 -6.47 -15.44
N TYR A 126 -0.19 -7.43 -14.51
CA TYR A 126 0.62 -8.65 -14.59
C TYR A 126 0.34 -9.44 -15.88
N VAL A 127 -0.93 -9.43 -16.32
CA VAL A 127 -1.32 -9.66 -17.71
C VAL A 127 -2.19 -8.46 -18.14
N PRO A 128 -1.73 -7.59 -19.07
CA PRO A 128 -2.50 -6.41 -19.47
C PRO A 128 -3.68 -6.74 -20.40
N HIS A 129 -4.86 -6.25 -20.02
CA HIS A 129 -6.05 -6.16 -20.86
C HIS A 129 -6.44 -4.68 -21.01
N ASN A 130 -6.21 -4.09 -22.18
CA ASN A 130 -6.49 -2.68 -22.46
C ASN A 130 -7.96 -2.42 -22.83
N GLN A 131 -8.89 -3.22 -22.30
CA GLN A 131 -10.32 -3.15 -22.53
C GLN A 131 -11.05 -3.41 -21.21
N GLY A 132 -11.09 -2.40 -20.33
CA GLY A 132 -11.71 -2.49 -19.03
C GLY A 132 -11.75 -1.15 -18.31
N MET A 133 -12.57 -1.10 -17.26
CA MET A 133 -12.91 0.10 -16.50
C MET A 133 -12.59 -0.11 -15.03
N PHE A 134 -11.98 0.89 -14.40
CA PHE A 134 -11.63 0.88 -12.98
C PHE A 134 -12.54 1.84 -12.20
N GLU A 135 -13.18 1.35 -11.14
CA GLU A 135 -13.88 2.15 -10.14
C GLU A 135 -13.12 2.09 -8.81
N LEU A 136 -12.74 3.24 -8.26
CA LEU A 136 -12.16 3.34 -6.92
C LEU A 136 -13.16 3.99 -5.96
N TYR A 137 -13.62 3.20 -5.00
CA TYR A 137 -14.46 3.62 -3.87
C TYR A 137 -13.59 3.86 -2.64
N VAL A 138 -14.13 4.59 -1.67
CA VAL A 138 -13.54 4.76 -0.33
C VAL A 138 -14.62 4.54 0.73
N THR A 139 -14.24 4.08 1.91
CA THR A 139 -15.16 4.02 3.06
C THR A 139 -15.67 5.38 3.52
N LYS A 140 -16.92 5.43 3.99
CA LYS A 140 -17.55 6.53 4.73
C LYS A 140 -16.85 6.79 6.06
N ASP A 141 -17.06 7.99 6.62
CA ASP A 141 -16.38 8.44 7.85
C ASP A 141 -16.92 7.75 9.13
N SER A 142 -18.02 7.02 8.99
CA SER A 142 -18.62 6.16 10.02
C SER A 142 -18.15 4.70 9.99
N TYR A 143 -17.16 4.37 9.14
CA TYR A 143 -16.61 3.01 9.05
C TYR A 143 -15.78 2.65 10.29
N ASP A 144 -16.11 1.52 10.92
CA ASP A 144 -15.31 0.90 11.97
C ASP A 144 -14.45 -0.22 11.36
N PRO A 145 -13.11 -0.10 11.30
CA PRO A 145 -12.22 -1.14 10.78
C PRO A 145 -12.17 -2.40 11.67
N LEU A 146 -12.79 -2.39 12.84
CA LEU A 146 -13.03 -3.58 13.68
C LEU A 146 -14.38 -4.27 13.36
N GLN A 147 -15.10 -3.84 12.32
CA GLN A 147 -16.23 -4.56 11.74
C GLN A 147 -15.92 -5.06 10.32
N PRO A 148 -16.47 -6.23 9.91
CA PRO A 148 -16.34 -6.70 8.51
C PRO A 148 -16.93 -5.67 7.53
N LEU A 149 -16.13 -5.29 6.52
CA LEU A 149 -16.44 -4.26 5.53
C LEU A 149 -17.67 -4.63 4.70
N LYS A 150 -18.62 -3.68 4.55
CA LYS A 150 -19.88 -3.85 3.82
C LYS A 150 -20.01 -2.89 2.66
N TRP A 151 -20.92 -3.18 1.73
CA TRP A 151 -21.29 -2.25 0.66
C TRP A 151 -21.92 -0.96 1.20
N SER A 152 -22.60 -1.00 2.35
CA SER A 152 -23.12 0.19 3.04
C SER A 152 -22.03 1.15 3.50
N ASP A 153 -20.84 0.62 3.76
CA ASP A 153 -19.73 1.31 4.44
C ASP A 153 -18.84 2.05 3.43
N LEU A 154 -18.94 1.72 2.13
CA LEU A 154 -18.35 2.48 1.02
C LEU A 154 -19.22 3.69 0.67
N GLU A 155 -18.61 4.76 0.12
CA GLU A 155 -19.36 5.84 -0.52
C GLU A 155 -20.21 5.31 -1.69
N ASP A 156 -21.39 5.91 -1.89
CA ASP A 156 -22.39 5.38 -2.83
C ASP A 156 -21.93 5.43 -4.30
N THR A 157 -20.97 6.31 -4.60
CA THR A 157 -20.32 6.48 -5.90
C THR A 157 -18.79 6.38 -5.78
N PRO A 158 -18.07 5.87 -6.78
CA PRO A 158 -16.61 5.90 -6.78
C PRO A 158 -16.11 7.35 -6.83
N PHE A 159 -14.98 7.63 -6.17
CA PHE A 159 -14.34 8.96 -6.21
C PHE A 159 -13.47 9.14 -7.46
N LEU A 160 -13.06 8.03 -8.09
CA LEU A 160 -12.31 7.99 -9.33
C LEU A 160 -12.82 6.83 -10.19
N THR A 161 -13.17 7.14 -11.44
CA THR A 161 -13.49 6.17 -12.49
C THR A 161 -12.54 6.38 -13.65
N VAL A 162 -11.88 5.33 -14.15
CA VAL A 162 -10.96 5.40 -15.30
C VAL A 162 -11.26 4.30 -16.30
N GLU A 163 -11.68 4.70 -17.50
CA GLU A 163 -11.81 3.82 -18.66
C GLU A 163 -10.45 3.63 -19.33
N GLN A 164 -10.03 2.37 -19.52
CA GLN A 164 -8.81 1.97 -20.25
C GLN A 164 -7.55 2.78 -19.88
N PRO A 165 -7.13 2.83 -18.60
CA PRO A 165 -5.93 3.54 -18.18
C PRO A 165 -4.67 3.07 -18.94
N PRO A 166 -3.72 3.98 -19.21
CA PRO A 166 -2.47 3.63 -19.88
C PRO A 166 -1.64 2.65 -19.04
N VAL A 167 -1.07 1.65 -19.70
CA VAL A 167 -0.14 0.71 -19.07
C VAL A 167 1.28 1.23 -19.24
N VAL A 168 1.97 1.49 -18.12
CA VAL A 168 3.36 1.95 -18.06
C VAL A 168 4.13 1.02 -17.12
N ASP A 169 5.28 0.51 -17.59
CA ASP A 169 6.17 -0.38 -16.84
C ASP A 169 5.48 -1.60 -16.18
N GLY A 170 4.44 -2.13 -16.85
CA GLY A 170 3.65 -3.28 -16.37
C GLY A 170 2.52 -2.92 -15.40
N ASN A 171 2.11 -1.64 -15.31
CA ASN A 171 1.09 -1.17 -14.37
C ASN A 171 0.09 -0.24 -15.07
N TYR A 172 -1.20 -0.36 -14.73
CA TYR A 172 -2.19 0.65 -15.08
C TYR A 172 -1.96 1.90 -14.24
N VAL A 173 -1.77 3.04 -14.91
CA VAL A 173 -1.54 4.34 -14.27
C VAL A 173 -2.82 5.15 -14.26
N MET A 174 -3.38 5.38 -13.08
CA MET A 174 -4.64 6.09 -12.87
C MET A 174 -4.39 7.37 -12.05
N THR A 175 -4.22 8.51 -12.72
CA THR A 175 -4.07 9.80 -12.03
C THR A 175 -5.43 10.49 -11.90
N GLY A 176 -5.85 10.78 -10.66
CA GLY A 176 -7.15 11.40 -10.38
C GLY A 176 -7.20 12.13 -9.04
N PRO A 177 -8.30 12.82 -8.72
CA PRO A 177 -8.48 13.49 -7.43
C PRO A 177 -8.55 12.49 -6.28
N LEU A 178 -8.09 12.91 -5.11
CA LEU A 178 -8.34 12.21 -3.84
C LEU A 178 -9.77 12.49 -3.34
N PRO A 179 -10.40 11.55 -2.61
CA PRO A 179 -11.71 11.77 -2.02
C PRO A 179 -11.66 12.90 -0.98
N THR A 180 -12.63 13.80 -1.02
CA THR A 180 -12.68 14.98 -0.15
C THR A 180 -13.22 14.64 1.24
N GLY A 181 -12.79 15.42 2.25
CA GLY A 181 -13.28 15.31 3.63
C GLY A 181 -12.69 14.16 4.47
N LYS A 182 -12.07 13.16 3.85
CA LYS A 182 -11.54 11.96 4.52
C LYS A 182 -10.43 12.28 5.53
N SER A 183 -10.45 11.59 6.67
CA SER A 183 -9.43 11.71 7.71
C SER A 183 -9.39 10.46 8.60
N GLY A 184 -8.19 9.99 8.95
CA GLY A 184 -8.02 8.77 9.73
C GLY A 184 -8.00 7.51 8.85
N HIS A 185 -8.27 6.36 9.48
CA HIS A 185 -8.22 5.05 8.82
C HIS A 185 -9.46 4.81 7.94
N HIS A 186 -9.23 4.44 6.69
CA HIS A 186 -10.24 4.11 5.69
C HIS A 186 -9.77 2.92 4.85
N VAL A 187 -10.67 2.27 4.12
CA VAL A 187 -10.32 1.35 3.03
C VAL A 187 -10.62 2.03 1.69
N ILE A 188 -9.67 1.98 0.75
CA ILE A 188 -9.96 2.18 -0.67
C ILE A 188 -10.27 0.82 -1.28
N TYR A 189 -11.41 0.72 -1.96
CA TYR A 189 -11.87 -0.48 -2.62
C TYR A 189 -11.88 -0.26 -4.13
N ALA A 190 -10.96 -0.93 -4.83
CA ALA A 190 -10.87 -0.86 -6.29
C ALA A 190 -11.58 -2.06 -6.92
N ILE A 191 -12.42 -1.78 -7.92
CA ILE A 191 -13.03 -2.76 -8.82
C ILE A 191 -12.45 -2.53 -10.22
N TRP A 192 -12.00 -3.58 -10.87
CA TRP A 192 -11.61 -3.58 -12.29
C TRP A 192 -12.57 -4.50 -13.05
N GLN A 193 -13.51 -3.93 -13.80
CA GLN A 193 -14.40 -4.69 -14.69
C GLN A 193 -13.78 -4.75 -16.08
N ARG A 194 -13.65 -5.96 -16.65
CA ARG A 194 -13.25 -6.16 -18.04
C ARG A 194 -14.42 -5.87 -19.00
N HIS A 195 -14.09 -5.43 -20.22
CA HIS A 195 -15.05 -5.27 -21.33
C HIS A 195 -14.90 -6.38 -22.37
N ASP A 196 -13.73 -7.02 -22.46
CA ASP A 196 -13.44 -8.15 -23.34
C ASP A 196 -13.96 -9.50 -22.78
N SER A 197 -14.46 -9.51 -21.54
CA SER A 197 -15.05 -10.67 -20.86
C SER A 197 -16.01 -10.23 -19.75
N GLY A 198 -16.75 -11.18 -19.17
CA GLY A 198 -17.59 -10.93 -17.99
C GLY A 198 -16.83 -10.82 -16.68
N GLU A 199 -15.50 -10.90 -16.68
CA GLU A 199 -14.69 -10.98 -15.45
C GLU A 199 -14.46 -9.61 -14.79
N ALA A 200 -14.34 -9.60 -13.46
CA ALA A 200 -13.84 -8.45 -12.71
C ALA A 200 -12.88 -8.84 -11.58
N PHE A 201 -12.01 -7.91 -11.19
CA PHE A 201 -11.04 -8.03 -10.10
C PHE A 201 -11.32 -7.02 -8.99
N TYR A 202 -10.92 -7.36 -7.77
CA TYR A 202 -11.29 -6.63 -6.55
C TYR A 202 -10.06 -6.45 -5.65
N SER A 203 -9.94 -5.29 -5.00
CA SER A 203 -8.78 -4.99 -4.16
C SER A 203 -9.14 -4.06 -3.01
N CYS A 204 -8.92 -4.52 -1.77
CA CYS A 204 -8.91 -3.68 -0.58
C CYS A 204 -7.49 -3.18 -0.29
N SER A 205 -7.33 -1.86 -0.20
CA SER A 205 -6.10 -1.19 0.25
C SER A 205 -6.43 -0.33 1.48
N ASP A 206 -5.85 -0.66 2.63
CA ASP A 206 -6.00 0.13 3.86
C ASP A 206 -5.19 1.42 3.76
N VAL A 207 -5.78 2.54 4.17
CA VAL A 207 -5.22 3.87 4.00
C VAL A 207 -5.46 4.76 5.21
N TRP A 208 -4.54 5.71 5.43
CA TRP A 208 -4.69 6.76 6.42
C TRP A 208 -4.69 8.14 5.76
N PHE A 209 -5.80 8.85 5.81
CA PHE A 209 -5.88 10.22 5.30
C PHE A 209 -5.49 11.23 6.38
N GLY A 210 -4.51 12.08 6.10
CA GLY A 210 -4.08 13.13 7.03
C GLY A 210 -2.60 13.15 7.33
N SER A 211 -2.22 13.97 8.29
CA SER A 211 -0.97 13.77 9.02
C SER A 211 -0.96 12.34 9.56
N GLN A 212 0.16 11.63 9.41
CA GLN A 212 0.44 10.44 10.20
C GLN A 212 0.21 10.80 11.69
N PRO A 213 -0.38 9.90 12.50
CA PRO A 213 -0.31 10.07 13.94
C PRO A 213 1.16 10.21 14.33
N THR A 214 1.51 11.33 14.97
CA THR A 214 2.67 11.32 15.87
C THR A 214 2.48 10.11 16.79
N PRO A 215 3.51 9.31 17.10
CA PRO A 215 3.46 8.33 18.16
C PRO A 215 3.45 9.02 19.54
N THR A 216 2.50 9.93 19.75
CA THR A 216 1.70 9.94 20.96
C THR A 216 1.29 8.48 21.19
N PRO A 217 1.65 7.86 22.32
CA PRO A 217 1.08 6.58 22.66
C PRO A 217 -0.42 6.83 22.91
N THR A 218 -1.25 6.55 21.90
CA THR A 218 -2.67 6.26 22.10
C THR A 218 -2.69 5.17 23.15
N VAL A 219 -3.05 5.52 24.38
CA VAL A 219 -2.88 4.66 25.56
C VAL A 219 -3.60 3.36 25.25
N ALA A 220 -2.84 2.30 24.98
CA ALA A 220 -3.41 1.05 24.51
C ALA A 220 -4.46 0.58 25.53
N PRO A 221 -5.60 0.02 25.11
CA PRO A 221 -6.66 -0.34 26.02
C PRO A 221 -6.11 -1.20 27.16
N ALA A 222 -6.58 -0.96 28.39
CA ALA A 222 -6.15 -1.78 29.53
C ALA A 222 -6.37 -3.26 29.20
N CYS A 223 -5.40 -4.11 29.49
CA CYS A 223 -5.50 -5.53 29.17
C CYS A 223 -6.74 -6.11 29.89
N THR A 224 -7.65 -6.69 29.11
CA THR A 224 -8.89 -7.34 29.57
C THR A 224 -8.68 -8.82 29.89
N ALA A 225 -7.71 -9.46 29.23
CA ALA A 225 -7.26 -10.81 29.53
C ALA A 225 -6.46 -10.85 30.85
N ALA A 226 -6.55 -11.97 31.57
CA ALA A 226 -5.82 -12.17 32.82
C ALA A 226 -4.29 -12.26 32.58
N PRO A 227 -3.42 -11.81 33.51
CA PRO A 227 -1.98 -11.95 33.36
C PRO A 227 -1.55 -13.41 33.16
N TRP A 228 -0.66 -13.66 32.20
CA TRP A 228 -0.09 -14.99 31.99
C TRP A 228 0.69 -15.48 33.22
N SER A 229 0.51 -16.76 33.56
CA SER A 229 1.21 -17.44 34.65
C SER A 229 1.92 -18.70 34.17
N SER A 230 3.18 -18.87 34.56
CA SER A 230 3.94 -20.09 34.33
C SER A 230 3.40 -21.32 35.07
N SER A 231 2.51 -21.12 36.06
CA SER A 231 1.90 -22.19 36.86
C SER A 231 0.56 -22.71 36.31
N GLN A 232 0.02 -22.11 35.23
CA GLN A 232 -1.25 -22.52 34.64
C GLN A 232 -1.07 -23.39 33.39
N VAL A 233 -2.10 -24.20 33.12
CA VAL A 233 -2.32 -24.87 31.85
C VAL A 233 -3.44 -24.11 31.13
N TYR A 234 -3.19 -23.71 29.90
CA TYR A 234 -4.11 -22.96 29.05
C TYR A 234 -4.62 -23.86 27.93
N GLN A 235 -5.92 -23.83 27.65
CA GLN A 235 -6.59 -24.56 26.58
C GLN A 235 -6.71 -23.72 25.31
N THR A 236 -7.05 -24.35 24.18
CA THR A 236 -7.31 -23.63 22.92
C THR A 236 -8.38 -22.55 23.11
N GLY A 237 -8.06 -21.31 22.76
CA GLY A 237 -8.95 -20.16 22.93
C GLY A 237 -8.77 -19.37 24.23
N ASP A 238 -8.00 -19.87 25.22
CA ASP A 238 -7.73 -19.12 26.44
C ASP A 238 -6.92 -17.86 26.12
N MET A 239 -7.33 -16.72 26.70
CA MET A 239 -6.71 -15.42 26.51
C MET A 239 -5.88 -14.99 27.71
N VAL A 240 -4.67 -14.48 27.47
CA VAL A 240 -3.76 -13.96 28.51
C VAL A 240 -3.13 -12.63 28.14
N ALA A 241 -2.81 -11.81 29.14
CA ALA A 241 -2.02 -10.59 28.99
C ALA A 241 -0.56 -10.85 29.40
N TYR A 242 0.39 -10.52 28.52
CA TYR A 242 1.82 -10.66 28.78
C TYR A 242 2.63 -9.61 28.01
N ASN A 243 3.56 -8.94 28.69
CA ASN A 243 4.45 -7.90 28.14
C ASN A 243 3.75 -6.79 27.32
N GLY A 244 2.56 -6.34 27.74
CA GLY A 244 1.81 -5.28 27.05
C GLY A 244 1.10 -5.74 25.77
N ILE A 245 0.86 -7.05 25.64
CA ILE A 245 0.15 -7.68 24.53
C ILE A 245 -0.89 -8.65 25.11
N GLU A 246 -2.07 -8.71 24.51
CA GLU A 246 -3.03 -9.80 24.71
C GLU A 246 -2.76 -10.92 23.70
N TRP A 247 -2.83 -12.15 24.17
CA TRP A 247 -2.52 -13.37 23.44
C TRP A 247 -3.65 -14.37 23.54
N VAL A 248 -3.81 -15.23 22.52
CA VAL A 248 -4.70 -16.40 22.54
C VAL A 248 -3.88 -17.69 22.42
N ALA A 249 -4.25 -18.72 23.19
CA ALA A 249 -3.67 -20.05 23.06
C ALA A 249 -4.23 -20.76 21.80
N LYS A 250 -3.35 -21.07 20.84
CA LYS A 250 -3.66 -21.85 19.63
C LYS A 250 -3.87 -23.34 19.91
N TRP A 251 -3.26 -23.87 20.97
CA TRP A 251 -3.48 -25.23 21.48
C TRP A 251 -3.11 -25.34 22.96
N SER A 252 -3.53 -26.43 23.59
CA SER A 252 -3.28 -26.70 25.01
C SER A 252 -1.78 -26.64 25.35
N ASN A 253 -1.39 -25.75 26.27
CA ASN A 253 0.01 -25.53 26.65
C ASN A 253 0.15 -25.12 28.13
N SER A 254 1.37 -25.19 28.65
CA SER A 254 1.69 -24.80 30.03
C SER A 254 3.15 -24.36 30.15
N ALA A 255 3.45 -23.41 31.03
CA ALA A 255 4.79 -22.85 31.30
C ALA A 255 5.54 -22.20 30.10
N THR A 256 5.10 -22.35 28.86
CA THR A 256 5.60 -21.56 27.71
C THR A 256 5.09 -20.12 27.79
N ALA A 257 6.00 -19.15 27.94
CA ALA A 257 5.64 -17.74 27.95
C ALA A 257 5.20 -17.25 26.55
N PRO A 258 4.18 -16.37 26.45
CA PRO A 258 3.80 -15.76 25.18
C PRO A 258 4.94 -14.92 24.59
N SER A 259 5.17 -15.06 23.29
CA SER A 259 6.18 -14.29 22.56
C SER A 259 5.88 -14.28 21.06
N THR A 260 6.53 -13.40 20.30
CA THR A 260 6.53 -13.42 18.82
C THR A 260 7.62 -14.35 18.23
N ALA A 261 8.38 -15.06 19.07
CA ALA A 261 9.53 -15.85 18.65
C ALA A 261 9.19 -17.34 18.47
N GLY A 262 9.90 -18.00 17.55
CA GLY A 262 9.83 -19.45 17.35
C GLY A 262 8.72 -19.93 16.42
N ILE A 263 9.05 -20.92 15.58
CA ILE A 263 8.16 -21.48 14.54
C ILE A 263 7.04 -22.33 15.17
N VAL A 264 7.32 -23.04 16.27
CA VAL A 264 6.33 -23.80 17.05
C VAL A 264 6.03 -23.03 18.33
N ASN A 265 5.07 -22.10 18.25
CA ASN A 265 4.68 -21.23 19.35
C ASN A 265 3.18 -21.38 19.64
N PRO A 266 2.78 -21.78 20.87
CA PRO A 266 1.38 -22.02 21.23
C PRO A 266 0.56 -20.74 21.38
N TRP A 267 1.17 -19.55 21.32
CA TRP A 267 0.50 -18.26 21.51
C TRP A 267 0.38 -17.48 20.19
N GLY A 268 -0.81 -16.93 19.94
CA GLY A 268 -1.06 -15.95 18.88
C GLY A 268 -1.25 -14.57 19.50
N MET A 269 -0.63 -13.54 18.93
CA MET A 269 -0.79 -12.15 19.38
C MET A 269 -2.12 -11.60 18.86
N LEU A 270 -2.92 -10.98 19.73
CA LEU A 270 -4.20 -10.35 19.38
C LEU A 270 -4.05 -8.84 19.20
N ARG A 271 -3.53 -8.14 20.22
CA ARG A 271 -3.37 -6.68 20.23
C ARG A 271 -2.41 -6.21 21.31
N TYR A 272 -1.86 -5.01 21.15
CA TYR A 272 -1.18 -4.30 22.23
C TYR A 272 -2.19 -3.77 23.28
N CYS A 273 -1.79 -3.78 24.56
CA CYS A 273 -2.61 -3.38 25.70
C CYS A 273 -1.74 -2.77 26.82
N GLN A 274 -2.35 -2.07 27.79
CA GLN A 274 -1.63 -1.57 28.97
C GLN A 274 -1.80 -2.49 30.18
N VAL A 275 -0.69 -3.08 30.64
CA VAL A 275 -0.64 -3.88 31.88
C VAL A 275 -0.75 -2.93 33.07
N GLY A 276 -1.79 -3.07 33.89
CA GLY A 276 -2.00 -2.21 35.06
C GLY A 276 -2.59 -0.83 34.74
N GLY A 277 -3.26 -0.66 33.60
CA GLY A 277 -4.15 0.50 33.40
C GLY A 277 -5.23 0.57 34.50
N PRO A 278 -5.80 1.76 34.77
CA PRO A 278 -6.72 1.96 35.88
C PRO A 278 -7.93 1.03 35.77
N THR A 279 -8.14 0.19 36.78
CA THR A 279 -9.24 -0.77 36.82
C THR A 279 -10.58 -0.04 36.86
N ALA A 280 -11.35 -0.16 35.78
CA ALA A 280 -12.76 0.21 35.76
C ALA A 280 -13.55 -0.78 36.63
N THR A 281 -13.53 -0.57 37.95
CA THR A 281 -14.32 -1.32 38.92
C THR A 281 -15.78 -1.34 38.46
N PRO A 282 -16.45 -2.51 38.39
CA PRO A 282 -17.88 -2.62 38.07
C PRO A 282 -18.79 -2.03 39.18
N GLY A 283 -18.74 -0.71 39.35
CA GLY A 283 -19.67 0.02 40.21
C GLY A 283 -21.07 -0.03 39.60
N ALA A 284 -22.02 -0.60 40.34
CA ALA A 284 -23.40 -0.73 39.89
C ALA A 284 -23.99 0.62 39.48
N ALA A 285 -24.44 0.72 38.22
CA ALA A 285 -25.04 1.92 37.66
C ALA A 285 -26.47 2.15 38.17
N THR A 286 -26.60 2.51 39.45
CA THR A 286 -27.86 2.95 40.06
C THR A 286 -28.28 4.28 39.43
N ALA A 287 -29.23 4.25 38.51
CA ALA A 287 -29.72 5.45 37.84
C ALA A 287 -30.38 6.42 38.83
N THR A 288 -29.94 7.67 38.85
CA THR A 288 -30.56 8.78 39.60
C THR A 288 -30.30 10.08 38.80
N PRO A 289 -31.26 11.04 38.73
CA PRO A 289 -31.32 11.95 37.58
C PRO A 289 -30.28 13.09 37.55
N ALA A 290 -30.11 13.68 36.37
CA ALA A 290 -29.26 14.84 36.15
C ALA A 290 -29.73 16.07 36.96
N ALA A 291 -28.79 16.76 37.61
CA ALA A 291 -29.06 17.97 38.38
C ALA A 291 -29.26 19.20 37.47
N THR A 292 -30.44 19.80 37.52
CA THR A 292 -30.79 21.04 36.83
C THR A 292 -29.87 22.21 37.23
N ARG A 293 -29.36 22.96 36.25
CA ARG A 293 -28.72 24.27 36.50
C ARG A 293 -29.72 25.40 36.26
N THR A 294 -30.17 26.02 37.34
CA THR A 294 -31.10 27.16 37.35
C THR A 294 -30.43 28.44 36.83
N ALA A 295 -31.19 29.30 36.14
CA ALA A 295 -30.73 30.59 35.63
C ALA A 295 -31.67 31.73 36.05
N THR A 296 -31.12 32.91 36.34
CA THR A 296 -31.82 34.15 36.74
C THR A 296 -30.87 35.36 36.66
N PRO A 297 -31.34 36.59 36.39
CA PRO A 297 -32.51 36.99 35.60
C PRO A 297 -32.23 38.14 34.59
N LEU A 298 -33.30 38.60 33.90
CA LEU A 298 -33.35 39.66 32.88
C LEU A 298 -33.47 41.09 33.49
N PRO A 299 -33.37 42.19 32.68
CA PRO A 299 -34.55 42.80 32.01
C PRO A 299 -34.27 43.25 30.54
N SER A 300 -35.14 42.95 29.56
CA SER A 300 -36.30 43.75 29.07
C SER A 300 -35.92 45.07 28.37
N ALA A 301 -36.48 45.49 27.22
CA ALA A 301 -37.35 44.90 26.17
C ALA A 301 -37.29 45.87 24.94
N THR A 302 -38.08 45.88 23.84
CA THR A 302 -39.36 45.24 23.41
C THR A 302 -39.52 45.36 21.87
N GLY A 303 -40.35 44.53 21.23
CA GLY A 303 -41.10 44.92 20.01
C GLY A 303 -40.72 44.27 18.65
N GLY A 304 -41.75 44.05 17.81
CA GLY A 304 -41.74 43.75 16.37
C GLY A 304 -43.03 44.32 15.73
N PRO A 305 -43.60 43.81 14.61
CA PRO A 305 -43.11 42.75 13.70
C PRO A 305 -43.43 42.97 12.18
N THR A 306 -43.31 41.91 11.36
CA THR A 306 -44.02 41.62 10.07
C THR A 306 -43.66 42.36 8.74
N SER A 307 -44.11 41.77 7.62
CA SER A 307 -43.56 41.94 6.25
C SER A 307 -44.66 42.05 5.15
N ALA A 308 -44.36 42.75 4.04
CA ALA A 308 -45.00 42.69 2.70
C ALA A 308 -44.16 43.53 1.69
N ALA A 309 -44.17 43.42 0.35
CA ALA A 309 -44.81 42.53 -0.64
C ALA A 309 -43.81 42.32 -1.82
N THR A 310 -43.71 41.16 -2.48
CA THR A 310 -44.43 40.73 -3.71
C THR A 310 -44.61 41.80 -4.82
N ALA A 311 -43.91 41.67 -5.97
CA ALA A 311 -44.47 41.73 -7.35
C ALA A 311 -43.44 41.66 -8.52
N THR A 312 -43.36 40.50 -9.19
CA THR A 312 -43.27 40.29 -10.67
C THR A 312 -42.38 41.12 -11.64
N ARG A 313 -41.52 40.39 -12.40
CA ARG A 313 -41.37 40.38 -13.90
C ARG A 313 -40.74 41.62 -14.63
N THR A 314 -40.17 41.55 -15.85
CA THR A 314 -39.58 40.49 -16.72
C THR A 314 -38.87 41.14 -17.95
N ALA A 315 -37.71 40.59 -18.37
CA ALA A 315 -37.09 40.60 -19.73
C ALA A 315 -36.59 41.89 -20.45
N THR A 316 -35.24 42.01 -20.52
CA THR A 316 -34.41 42.16 -21.76
C THR A 316 -34.47 43.50 -22.58
N PRO A 317 -33.80 43.71 -23.76
CA PRO A 317 -32.73 44.73 -23.84
C PRO A 317 -32.83 45.76 -25.01
N THR A 318 -31.93 46.77 -25.01
CA THR A 318 -31.62 47.62 -26.19
C THR A 318 -30.11 47.90 -26.29
N ALA A 319 -29.61 48.29 -27.47
CA ALA A 319 -28.21 48.12 -27.87
C ALA A 319 -27.48 49.41 -28.32
N ILE A 320 -26.14 49.27 -28.52
CA ILE A 320 -25.23 50.04 -29.41
C ILE A 320 -25.08 51.55 -29.18
N ARG A 321 -23.82 51.98 -29.00
CA ARG A 321 -23.26 53.17 -29.66
C ARG A 321 -21.86 52.89 -30.19
N THR A 322 -21.62 53.21 -31.46
CA THR A 322 -20.31 53.11 -32.12
C THR A 322 -19.59 54.47 -32.08
N ALA A 323 -18.26 54.48 -31.94
CA ALA A 323 -17.44 55.65 -32.22
C ALA A 323 -16.08 55.19 -32.78
N THR A 324 -15.65 55.79 -33.89
CA THR A 324 -14.38 55.47 -34.57
C THR A 324 -13.40 56.62 -34.36
N ALA A 325 -12.16 56.33 -33.97
CA ALA A 325 -11.06 57.29 -33.97
C ALA A 325 -9.75 56.60 -34.37
N THR A 326 -9.09 57.12 -35.40
CA THR A 326 -7.78 56.66 -35.87
C THR A 326 -6.64 57.28 -35.05
N GLY A 327 -5.64 56.49 -34.66
CA GLY A 327 -4.41 56.97 -34.03
C GLY A 327 -3.23 56.05 -34.35
N THR A 328 -2.17 56.60 -34.94
CA THR A 328 -1.00 55.85 -35.41
C THR A 328 -0.11 55.42 -34.25
N ALA A 329 0.17 54.11 -34.14
CA ALA A 329 1.05 53.57 -33.10
C ALA A 329 2.51 53.53 -33.54
N THR A 330 3.35 54.39 -32.96
CA THR A 330 4.82 54.30 -33.07
C THR A 330 5.35 53.21 -32.13
N PRO A 331 6.18 52.26 -32.58
CA PRO A 331 6.71 51.20 -31.71
C PRO A 331 7.71 51.77 -30.70
N THR A 332 7.32 51.82 -29.43
CA THR A 332 8.23 52.16 -28.33
C THR A 332 9.09 50.97 -27.99
N ALA A 333 10.42 51.15 -27.93
CA ALA A 333 11.36 50.06 -27.70
C ALA A 333 11.20 49.44 -26.30
N ILE A 334 10.93 48.13 -26.27
CA ILE A 334 10.94 47.34 -25.02
C ILE A 334 12.39 47.27 -24.53
N ARG A 335 12.64 47.72 -23.29
CA ARG A 335 13.96 47.57 -22.65
C ARG A 335 14.14 46.14 -22.18
N THR A 336 15.06 45.41 -22.80
CA THR A 336 15.47 44.08 -22.35
C THR A 336 16.06 44.16 -20.95
N ALA A 337 15.36 43.62 -19.95
CA ALA A 337 15.88 43.49 -18.59
C ALA A 337 16.86 42.31 -18.54
N THR A 338 18.17 42.58 -18.61
CA THR A 338 19.21 41.58 -18.41
C THR A 338 19.22 41.12 -16.95
N VAL A 339 18.66 39.93 -16.69
CA VAL A 339 18.74 39.26 -15.39
C VAL A 339 20.23 38.92 -15.12
N PRO A 340 20.82 39.35 -14.00
CA PRO A 340 22.20 38.99 -13.68
C PRO A 340 22.30 37.48 -13.37
N PRO A 341 23.45 36.83 -13.63
CA PRO A 341 23.62 35.41 -13.31
C PRO A 341 23.39 35.16 -11.82
N ALA A 342 22.57 34.16 -11.48
CA ALA A 342 22.38 33.75 -10.11
C ALA A 342 23.69 33.13 -9.58
N THR A 343 24.36 33.82 -8.66
CA THR A 343 25.55 33.30 -7.97
C THR A 343 25.17 31.99 -7.27
N PRO A 344 25.87 30.87 -7.51
CA PRO A 344 25.55 29.60 -6.87
C PRO A 344 25.72 29.74 -5.36
N THR A 345 24.62 29.72 -4.63
CA THR A 345 24.65 29.71 -3.15
C THR A 345 25.25 28.38 -2.72
N ALA A 346 26.36 28.43 -1.99
CA ALA A 346 27.10 27.24 -1.61
C ALA A 346 26.20 26.26 -0.83
N ILE A 347 25.96 25.09 -1.43
CA ILE A 347 25.31 23.97 -0.75
C ILE A 347 26.18 23.64 0.47
N ARG A 348 25.59 23.70 1.67
CA ARG A 348 26.27 23.24 2.88
C ARG A 348 26.40 21.73 2.79
N THR A 349 27.57 21.25 2.37
CA THR A 349 27.97 19.86 2.56
C THR A 349 28.01 19.58 4.04
N PHE A 350 26.95 18.97 4.55
CA PHE A 350 26.99 18.23 5.81
C PHE A 350 27.87 17.00 5.55
N THR A 351 29.18 17.15 5.75
CA THR A 351 30.06 15.99 5.95
C THR A 351 29.61 15.34 7.25
N PRO A 352 29.01 14.13 7.23
CA PRO A 352 28.71 13.46 8.49
C PRO A 352 30.04 13.15 9.18
N THR A 353 30.22 13.65 10.40
CA THR A 353 31.29 13.15 11.26
C THR A 353 31.11 11.65 11.38
N PRO A 354 32.11 10.80 11.05
CA PRO A 354 31.92 9.36 11.03
C PRO A 354 31.49 8.84 12.41
N ALA A 355 30.21 8.47 12.53
CA ALA A 355 29.71 7.77 13.70
C ALA A 355 30.43 6.41 13.76
N SER A 356 31.19 6.19 14.83
CA SER A 356 32.08 5.05 14.95
C SER A 356 31.30 3.74 14.95
N GLY A 357 31.40 2.97 13.86
CA GLY A 357 30.97 1.58 13.82
C GLY A 357 29.47 1.36 13.81
N ALA A 358 28.73 1.99 12.89
CA ALA A 358 27.51 1.37 12.38
C ALA A 358 27.91 0.11 11.59
N ALA A 359 28.13 -1.00 12.30
CA ALA A 359 28.61 -2.24 11.72
C ALA A 359 27.53 -2.83 10.81
N CYS A 360 27.90 -3.09 9.57
CA CYS A 360 27.00 -3.63 8.55
C CYS A 360 27.69 -4.67 7.68
N GLN A 361 26.87 -5.54 7.10
CA GLN A 361 27.26 -6.55 6.13
C GLN A 361 26.34 -6.49 4.93
N VAL A 362 26.89 -6.51 3.72
CA VAL A 362 26.13 -6.46 2.47
C VAL A 362 26.35 -7.75 1.69
N THR A 363 25.25 -8.41 1.29
CA THR A 363 25.26 -9.47 0.27
C THR A 363 24.76 -8.88 -1.05
N TYR A 364 25.45 -9.14 -2.16
CA TYR A 364 25.12 -8.64 -3.48
C TYR A 364 25.01 -9.82 -4.46
N VAL A 365 23.80 -10.16 -4.89
CA VAL A 365 23.54 -11.28 -5.81
C VAL A 365 23.03 -10.73 -7.13
N ALA A 366 23.77 -10.93 -8.21
CA ALA A 366 23.39 -10.50 -9.56
C ALA A 366 22.98 -11.70 -10.44
N ASN A 367 21.87 -11.54 -11.16
CA ASN A 367 21.42 -12.45 -12.22
C ASN A 367 21.45 -11.69 -13.55
N GLN A 368 22.23 -12.16 -14.52
CA GLN A 368 22.57 -11.38 -15.71
C GLN A 368 22.30 -12.09 -17.04
N TRP A 369 22.07 -11.28 -18.07
CA TRP A 369 21.99 -11.65 -19.48
C TRP A 369 22.98 -10.79 -20.28
N GLU A 370 22.90 -10.83 -21.61
CA GLU A 370 23.92 -10.30 -22.53
C GLU A 370 24.22 -8.79 -22.41
N THR A 371 23.24 -7.98 -22.00
CA THR A 371 23.33 -6.50 -21.96
C THR A 371 22.79 -5.88 -20.66
N GLY A 372 22.36 -6.70 -19.71
CA GLY A 372 21.74 -6.24 -18.47
C GLY A 372 21.68 -7.29 -17.38
N PHE A 373 21.29 -6.88 -16.19
CA PHE A 373 21.14 -7.74 -15.03
C PHE A 373 20.09 -7.21 -14.07
N THR A 374 19.58 -8.09 -13.21
CA THR A 374 18.99 -7.70 -11.94
C THR A 374 19.98 -7.99 -10.82
N ALA A 375 19.99 -7.15 -9.78
CA ALA A 375 20.72 -7.40 -8.55
C ALA A 375 19.80 -7.31 -7.34
N THR A 376 19.95 -8.25 -6.41
CA THR A 376 19.38 -8.18 -5.06
C THR A 376 20.48 -7.82 -4.08
N VAL A 377 20.24 -6.79 -3.28
CA VAL A 377 21.19 -6.26 -2.30
C VAL A 377 20.56 -6.39 -0.91
N THR A 378 21.14 -7.26 -0.08
CA THR A 378 20.71 -7.46 1.30
C THR A 378 21.64 -6.68 2.22
N VAL A 379 21.09 -5.76 3.01
CA VAL A 379 21.82 -4.98 4.02
C VAL A 379 21.49 -5.53 5.40
N LYS A 380 22.48 -6.13 6.05
CA LYS A 380 22.40 -6.61 7.43
C LYS A 380 23.02 -5.60 8.39
N ASN A 381 22.30 -5.25 9.46
CA ASN A 381 22.84 -4.53 10.60
C ASN A 381 23.56 -5.53 11.52
N THR A 382 24.88 -5.38 11.67
CA THR A 382 25.70 -6.18 12.59
C THR A 382 26.13 -5.39 13.83
N GLY A 383 25.65 -4.14 13.99
CA GLY A 383 25.81 -3.32 15.17
C GLY A 383 24.74 -3.59 16.24
N ALA A 384 25.04 -3.24 17.49
CA ALA A 384 24.16 -3.46 18.64
C ALA A 384 22.95 -2.48 18.72
N SER A 385 22.96 -1.41 17.92
CA SER A 385 21.88 -0.42 17.86
C SER A 385 21.04 -0.62 16.60
N ALA A 386 19.72 -0.42 16.70
CA ALA A 386 18.87 -0.41 15.52
C ALA A 386 19.19 0.79 14.61
N ILE A 387 19.16 0.57 13.30
CA ILE A 387 19.24 1.60 12.27
C ILE A 387 17.82 2.09 11.98
N SER A 388 17.63 3.41 11.86
CA SER A 388 16.33 4.05 11.64
C SER A 388 16.44 5.04 10.48
N GLY A 389 16.13 4.56 9.29
CA GLY A 389 16.47 5.21 8.01
C GLY A 389 17.85 4.76 7.54
N TRP A 390 17.97 4.40 6.27
CA TRP A 390 19.24 4.01 5.68
C TRP A 390 19.43 4.51 4.25
N THR A 391 20.68 4.86 3.99
CA THR A 391 21.22 5.19 2.67
C THR A 391 22.45 4.32 2.43
N LEU A 392 22.38 3.42 1.45
CA LEU A 392 23.48 2.57 1.03
C LEU A 392 24.12 3.15 -0.25
N ALA A 393 25.41 3.46 -0.21
CA ALA A 393 26.15 3.99 -1.36
C ALA A 393 27.26 3.04 -1.80
N TRP A 394 27.46 2.92 -3.12
CA TRP A 394 28.53 2.14 -3.75
C TRP A 394 29.01 2.80 -5.04
N SER A 395 30.11 2.30 -5.60
CA SER A 395 30.49 2.56 -6.99
C SER A 395 30.45 1.26 -7.77
N PHE A 396 29.84 1.28 -8.95
CA PHE A 396 30.08 0.25 -9.94
C PHE A 396 31.54 0.31 -10.43
N PRO A 397 32.17 -0.84 -10.74
CA PRO A 397 33.55 -0.88 -11.22
C PRO A 397 33.67 -0.71 -12.75
N GLY A 398 32.55 -0.79 -13.49
CA GLY A 398 32.49 -0.69 -14.94
C GLY A 398 31.46 0.34 -15.40
N ASN A 399 30.79 0.04 -16.53
CA ASN A 399 29.82 0.93 -17.16
C ASN A 399 28.36 0.63 -16.76
N GLN A 400 28.12 -0.08 -15.67
CA GLN A 400 26.76 -0.45 -15.25
C GLN A 400 25.88 0.80 -15.01
N GLN A 401 24.65 0.80 -15.52
CA GLN A 401 23.67 1.90 -15.33
C GLN A 401 22.32 1.35 -14.88
N VAL A 402 21.87 1.75 -13.69
CA VAL A 402 20.56 1.38 -13.12
C VAL A 402 19.42 1.95 -13.97
N THR A 403 18.50 1.09 -14.37
CA THR A 403 17.31 1.43 -15.18
C THR A 403 16.02 1.43 -14.37
N ASN A 404 15.92 0.60 -13.33
CA ASN A 404 14.76 0.53 -12.43
C ASN A 404 15.18 0.00 -11.06
N ALA A 405 14.44 0.30 -9.99
CA ALA A 405 14.69 -0.19 -8.64
C ALA A 405 13.39 -0.45 -7.86
N TRP A 406 13.44 -1.41 -6.94
CA TRP A 406 12.32 -1.76 -6.04
C TRP A 406 12.82 -1.91 -4.61
N ASN A 407 11.93 -1.62 -3.65
CA ASN A 407 12.18 -1.55 -2.20
C ASN A 407 13.23 -0.50 -1.77
N ALA A 408 13.77 0.29 -2.70
CA ALA A 408 14.63 1.43 -2.45
C ALA A 408 14.56 2.41 -3.63
N THR A 409 14.74 3.71 -3.36
CA THR A 409 14.97 4.70 -4.41
C THR A 409 16.46 4.72 -4.72
N VAL A 410 16.86 4.24 -5.91
CA VAL A 410 18.26 4.25 -6.35
C VAL A 410 18.51 5.43 -7.29
N ALA A 411 19.40 6.32 -6.88
CA ALA A 411 19.92 7.41 -7.71
C ALA A 411 21.37 7.10 -8.13
N GLN A 412 21.70 7.34 -9.40
CA GLN A 412 23.05 7.10 -9.94
C GLN A 412 23.58 8.31 -10.70
N THR A 413 24.85 8.63 -10.49
CA THR A 413 25.60 9.66 -11.22
C THR A 413 26.94 9.09 -11.67
N GLY A 414 27.07 8.82 -12.97
CA GLY A 414 28.25 8.13 -13.52
C GLY A 414 28.33 6.69 -13.00
N ALA A 415 29.42 6.33 -12.33
CA ALA A 415 29.58 5.01 -11.70
C ALA A 415 29.04 4.94 -10.25
N SER A 416 28.84 6.09 -9.59
CA SER A 416 28.42 6.16 -8.19
C SER A 416 26.91 6.03 -8.06
N ALA A 417 26.43 5.09 -7.24
CA ALA A 417 25.02 4.83 -7.00
C ALA A 417 24.69 4.87 -5.49
N VAL A 418 23.49 5.34 -5.19
CA VAL A 418 22.99 5.56 -3.83
C VAL A 418 21.55 5.05 -3.75
N ALA A 419 21.32 4.02 -2.94
CA ALA A 419 19.99 3.53 -2.59
C ALA A 419 19.54 4.15 -1.26
N THR A 420 18.38 4.79 -1.24
CA THR A 420 17.71 5.24 -0.01
C THR A 420 16.52 4.33 0.28
N ASN A 421 16.32 3.98 1.55
CA ASN A 421 15.25 3.11 2.00
C ASN A 421 13.85 3.53 1.49
N ALA A 422 13.00 2.55 1.22
CA ALA A 422 11.56 2.79 1.15
C ALA A 422 11.02 3.09 2.57
N SER A 423 9.88 3.77 2.67
CA SER A 423 9.29 4.18 3.96
C SER A 423 9.07 3.01 4.93
N TRP A 424 8.79 1.82 4.40
CA TRP A 424 8.47 0.62 5.17
C TRP A 424 9.69 -0.23 5.58
N ASN A 425 10.86 -0.08 4.93
CA ASN A 425 12.06 -0.88 5.23
C ASN A 425 13.24 -0.10 5.80
N GLY A 426 13.02 1.15 6.22
CA GLY A 426 14.06 2.01 6.82
C GLY A 426 14.56 1.54 8.18
N ALA A 427 13.78 0.76 8.92
CA ALA A 427 14.18 0.21 10.21
C ALA A 427 14.95 -1.11 10.04
N ILE A 428 16.16 -1.20 10.59
CA ILE A 428 16.94 -2.46 10.64
C ILE A 428 17.37 -2.71 12.09
N ALA A 429 16.71 -3.64 12.77
CA ALA A 429 17.06 -4.02 14.15
C ALA A 429 18.50 -4.57 14.25
N SER A 430 19.08 -4.55 15.46
CA SER A 430 20.38 -5.17 15.74
C SER A 430 20.38 -6.65 15.33
N GLY A 431 21.27 -7.04 14.42
CA GLY A 431 21.34 -8.40 13.86
C GLY A 431 20.36 -8.69 12.72
N GLY A 432 19.40 -7.80 12.46
CA GLY A 432 18.40 -7.91 11.40
C GLY A 432 18.91 -7.47 10.02
N SER A 433 18.09 -7.71 9.00
CA SER A 433 18.40 -7.40 7.59
C SER A 433 17.24 -6.70 6.90
N THR A 434 17.54 -6.04 5.78
CA THR A 434 16.58 -5.53 4.80
C THR A 434 17.10 -5.82 3.40
N SER A 435 16.21 -5.96 2.41
CA SER A 435 16.59 -6.28 1.03
C SER A 435 15.90 -5.36 0.03
N PHE A 436 16.70 -4.85 -0.91
CA PHE A 436 16.21 -4.14 -2.10
C PHE A 436 16.80 -4.74 -3.36
N GLY A 437 16.28 -4.33 -4.52
CA GLY A 437 16.83 -4.77 -5.78
C GLY A 437 16.71 -3.72 -6.87
N PHE A 438 17.46 -3.94 -7.95
CA PHE A 438 17.45 -3.07 -9.11
C PHE A 438 17.72 -3.84 -10.40
N GLN A 439 17.27 -3.27 -11.51
CA GLN A 439 17.68 -3.64 -12.85
C GLN A 439 18.73 -2.64 -13.34
N ALA A 440 19.72 -3.11 -14.08
CA ALA A 440 20.72 -2.26 -14.71
C ALA A 440 21.16 -2.83 -16.07
N THR A 441 21.65 -1.94 -16.95
CA THR A 441 22.34 -2.32 -18.19
C THR A 441 23.86 -2.31 -17.99
N PHE A 442 24.61 -3.01 -18.84
CA PHE A 442 26.07 -2.99 -18.88
C PHE A 442 26.58 -3.40 -20.28
N SER A 443 27.88 -3.30 -20.53
CA SER A 443 28.51 -4.05 -21.63
C SER A 443 29.91 -4.53 -21.29
N GLY A 444 30.32 -5.65 -21.88
CA GLY A 444 31.60 -6.30 -21.55
C GLY A 444 31.53 -7.08 -20.24
N ALA A 445 32.01 -6.49 -19.14
CA ALA A 445 32.17 -7.18 -17.86
C ALA A 445 31.35 -6.54 -16.73
N ASN A 446 30.46 -7.32 -16.12
CA ASN A 446 29.65 -6.93 -14.98
C ASN A 446 30.28 -7.39 -13.66
N ALA A 447 31.38 -6.75 -13.24
CA ALA A 447 31.98 -7.03 -11.93
C ALA A 447 31.14 -6.39 -10.80
N ALA A 448 30.98 -7.10 -9.68
CA ALA A 448 30.24 -6.60 -8.52
C ALA A 448 30.96 -5.42 -7.82
N PRO A 449 30.24 -4.54 -7.10
CA PRO A 449 30.86 -3.45 -6.34
C PRO A 449 31.79 -3.99 -5.23
N ALA A 450 33.01 -3.44 -5.16
CA ALA A 450 34.02 -3.88 -4.20
C ALA A 450 33.92 -3.21 -2.81
N SER A 451 33.03 -2.23 -2.64
CA SER A 451 32.79 -1.54 -1.37
C SER A 451 31.39 -0.94 -1.30
N PHE A 452 30.85 -0.87 -0.09
CA PHE A 452 29.57 -0.26 0.24
C PHE A 452 29.71 0.59 1.51
N THR A 453 28.99 1.70 1.60
CA THR A 453 28.80 2.43 2.87
C THR A 453 27.32 2.58 3.21
N LEU A 454 26.97 2.42 4.48
CA LEU A 454 25.62 2.55 5.04
C LEU A 454 25.60 3.75 5.98
N ASN A 455 24.81 4.76 5.68
CA ASN A 455 24.78 6.05 6.40
C ASN A 455 26.19 6.68 6.58
N GLY A 456 27.10 6.43 5.63
CA GLY A 456 28.48 6.89 5.64
C GLY A 456 29.49 5.98 6.36
N ALA A 457 29.06 4.93 7.07
CA ALA A 457 29.95 3.93 7.65
C ALA A 457 30.25 2.79 6.66
N ALA A 458 31.47 2.26 6.62
CA ALA A 458 31.84 1.18 5.70
C ALA A 458 31.27 -0.18 6.14
N CYS A 459 30.67 -0.91 5.19
CA CYS A 459 30.19 -2.27 5.42
C CYS A 459 31.22 -3.33 5.02
N THR A 460 31.13 -4.48 5.68
CA THR A 460 31.72 -5.73 5.19
C THR A 460 30.90 -6.28 4.03
N ILE A 461 31.53 -7.06 3.14
CA ILE A 461 30.83 -7.79 2.08
C ILE A 461 30.75 -9.26 2.49
N ALA A 462 29.56 -9.85 2.36
CA ALA A 462 29.34 -11.29 2.43
C ALA A 462 29.53 -11.91 1.03
N PRO A 463 30.06 -13.15 0.95
CA PRO A 463 30.08 -13.93 -0.30
C PRO A 463 28.67 -14.35 -0.74
#